data_AF-A0AA42XVF0-F1
#
_entry.id   AF-A0AA42XVF0-F1
#
_cell.length_a   1.000
_cell.length_b   1.000
_cell.length_c   1.000
_cell.angle_alpha   90.00
_cell.angle_beta   90.00
_cell.angle_gamma   90.00
#
_symmetry.space_group_name_H-M   'P 1'
#
loop_
_entity.id
_entity.type
_entity.pdbx_description
1 polymer ?
#
loop_
_entity_poly.entity_id
_entity_poly.type
_entity_poly.pdbx_seq_one_letter_code
_entity_poly.pdbx_strand_id
1 'polypeptide(L)'
;MSNKVPEDELRRIISEYRHTQGEHEREGESGSWRRRQKAQLADLETRFEQILEHWFRDETTRAQWREHLFRAAPEPAPVHEVPRLYRGRSESGSVMDVFETQGGDWEYIVDGTVAKRSKAGKSTEATLRLGGPTFQETFDAPTEALEVLRTYVAEQPSGGPPWEWASELFADGLIDMNFSLTERGQRFIQS
;
A
#
# COMPACT_ATOMS: atom_id res chain seq x y z
N MET A 1 -0.32 0.39 -12.25
CA MET A 1 -0.93 1.26 -11.22
C MET A 1 0.19 1.54 -10.24
N SER A 2 0.46 2.80 -9.90
CA SER A 2 1.50 3.11 -8.91
C SER A 2 1.13 2.40 -7.60
N ASN A 3 2.07 1.63 -7.03
CA ASN A 3 1.90 1.00 -5.72
C ASN A 3 1.81 2.11 -4.65
N LYS A 4 0.60 2.63 -4.45
CA LYS A 4 0.32 3.63 -3.44
C LYS A 4 0.39 2.99 -2.05
N VAL A 5 1.02 3.69 -1.12
CA VAL A 5 0.99 3.32 0.29
C VAL A 5 -0.27 3.89 0.97
N PRO A 6 -0.75 3.29 2.07
CA PRO A 6 -1.93 3.79 2.79
C PRO A 6 -1.86 5.29 3.12
N GLU A 7 -0.68 5.79 3.47
CA GLU A 7 -0.41 7.21 3.75
C GLU A 7 -0.69 8.10 2.54
N ASP A 8 -0.42 7.66 1.31
CA ASP A 8 -0.70 8.44 0.10
C ASP A 8 -2.21 8.67 -0.06
N GLU A 9 -3.02 7.66 0.26
CA GLU A 9 -4.47 7.76 0.21
C GLU A 9 -5.01 8.62 1.35
N LEU A 10 -4.45 8.53 2.56
CA LEU A 10 -4.78 9.45 3.65
C LEU A 10 -4.51 10.90 3.24
N ARG A 11 -3.33 11.20 2.67
CA ARG A 11 -3.01 12.55 2.17
C ARG A 11 -4.00 13.01 1.10
N ARG A 12 -4.39 12.13 0.17
CA ARG A 12 -5.40 12.43 -0.86
C ARG A 12 -6.74 12.80 -0.22
N ILE A 13 -7.22 12.00 0.73
CA ILE A 13 -8.48 12.24 1.46
C ILE A 13 -8.42 13.54 2.24
N ILE A 14 -7.33 13.82 2.96
CA ILE A 14 -7.14 15.06 3.73
C ILE A 14 -7.17 16.28 2.80
N SER A 15 -6.49 16.22 1.66
CA SER A 15 -6.52 17.30 0.67
C SER A 15 -7.92 17.55 0.13
N GLU A 16 -8.65 16.48 -0.19
CA GLU A 16 -10.04 16.55 -0.67
C GLU A 16 -10.96 17.12 0.42
N TYR A 17 -10.83 16.64 1.65
CA TYR A 17 -11.61 17.09 2.81
C TYR A 17 -11.44 18.59 3.06
N ARG A 18 -10.19 19.07 3.13
CA ARG A 18 -9.90 20.50 3.36
C ARG A 18 -10.41 21.38 2.22
N HIS A 19 -10.37 20.89 0.98
CA HIS A 19 -10.93 21.58 -0.17
C HIS A 19 -12.45 21.72 -0.04
N THR A 20 -13.15 20.61 0.16
CA THR A 20 -14.62 20.53 0.35
C THR A 20 -15.07 21.36 1.56
N GLN A 21 -14.33 21.34 2.67
CA GLN A 21 -14.61 22.16 3.85
C GLN A 21 -14.47 23.66 3.53
N GLY A 22 -13.41 24.07 2.83
CA GLY A 22 -13.22 25.45 2.42
C GLY A 22 -14.25 25.94 1.41
N GLU A 23 -14.83 25.07 0.58
CA GLU A 23 -15.98 25.42 -0.27
C GLU A 23 -17.25 25.62 0.57
N HIS A 24 -17.51 24.70 1.52
CA HIS A 24 -18.66 24.75 2.41
C HIS A 24 -18.71 26.01 3.27
N GLU A 25 -17.57 26.47 3.78
CA GLU A 25 -17.45 27.66 4.62
C GLU A 25 -17.66 28.98 3.86
N ARG A 26 -17.41 28.99 2.54
CA ARG A 26 -17.50 30.20 1.70
C ARG A 26 -18.90 30.46 1.14
N GLU A 27 -19.81 29.50 1.22
CA GLU A 27 -21.14 29.60 0.61
C GLU A 27 -22.26 29.90 1.61
N GLY A 28 -23.19 30.77 1.17
CA GLY A 28 -24.34 31.22 1.95
C GLY A 28 -25.38 30.13 2.25
N GLU A 29 -26.23 30.40 3.24
CA GLU A 29 -27.19 29.47 3.83
C GLU A 29 -28.39 29.17 2.91
N SER A 30 -28.30 28.25 1.94
CA SER A 30 -29.46 27.39 1.56
C SER A 30 -29.24 26.37 0.43
N GLY A 31 -29.97 25.27 0.55
CA GLY A 31 -30.34 24.38 -0.56
C GLY A 31 -29.43 23.17 -0.77
N SER A 32 -30.02 22.08 -1.30
CA SER A 32 -29.45 20.80 -1.80
C SER A 32 -27.91 20.64 -1.78
N TRP A 33 -27.19 21.62 -2.34
CA TRP A 33 -25.73 21.70 -2.37
C TRP A 33 -25.05 21.57 -0.99
N ARG A 34 -25.52 22.27 0.05
CA ARG A 34 -24.94 22.14 1.40
C ARG A 34 -25.10 20.73 1.98
N ARG A 35 -26.20 20.05 1.66
CA ARG A 35 -26.41 18.65 2.06
C ARG A 35 -25.48 17.70 1.31
N ARG A 36 -25.27 17.95 0.02
CA ARG A 36 -24.31 17.20 -0.81
C ARG A 36 -22.88 17.35 -0.28
N GLN A 37 -22.45 18.57 0.02
CA GLN A 37 -21.14 18.87 0.59
C GLN A 37 -20.96 18.19 1.97
N LYS A 38 -21.97 18.26 2.86
CA LYS A 38 -21.93 17.50 4.13
C LYS A 38 -21.83 15.99 3.94
N ALA A 39 -22.57 15.43 2.98
CA ALA A 39 -22.51 14.01 2.68
C ALA A 39 -21.13 13.60 2.14
N GLN A 40 -20.50 14.45 1.32
CA GLN A 40 -19.15 14.22 0.82
C GLN A 40 -18.10 14.27 1.95
N LEU A 41 -18.18 15.24 2.86
CA LEU A 41 -17.30 15.28 4.04
C LEU A 41 -17.45 14.01 4.89
N ALA A 42 -18.68 13.55 5.13
CA ALA A 42 -18.95 12.34 5.90
C ALA A 42 -18.42 11.06 5.20
N ASP A 43 -18.51 11.00 3.86
CA ASP A 43 -17.93 9.90 3.07
C ASP A 43 -16.41 9.89 3.17
N LEU A 44 -15.77 11.05 3.05
CA LEU A 44 -14.32 11.20 3.21
C LEU A 44 -13.86 10.81 4.62
N GLU A 45 -14.56 11.24 5.67
CA GLU A 45 -14.29 10.82 7.05
C GLU A 45 -14.44 9.31 7.23
N THR A 46 -15.49 8.71 6.66
CA THR A 46 -15.72 7.26 6.73
C THR A 46 -14.57 6.50 6.08
N ARG A 47 -14.17 6.90 4.87
CA ARG A 47 -13.05 6.28 4.15
C ARG A 47 -11.73 6.48 4.87
N PHE A 48 -11.52 7.65 5.48
CA PHE A 48 -10.33 7.95 6.29
C PHE A 48 -10.22 6.99 7.48
N GLU A 49 -11.31 6.85 8.26
CA GLU A 49 -11.33 5.96 9.43
C GLU A 49 -11.18 4.49 9.02
N GLN A 50 -11.78 4.08 7.90
CA GLN A 50 -11.56 2.73 7.36
C GLN A 50 -10.08 2.46 7.06
N ILE A 51 -9.36 3.40 6.43
CA ILE A 51 -7.93 3.20 6.17
C ILE A 51 -7.15 3.10 7.49
N LEU A 52 -7.45 3.95 8.46
CA LEU A 52 -6.82 3.88 9.79
C LEU A 52 -7.07 2.54 10.49
N GLU A 53 -8.31 2.05 10.43
CA GLU A 53 -8.72 0.80 11.06
C GLU A 53 -7.97 -0.40 10.46
N HIS A 54 -7.88 -0.48 9.13
CA HIS A 54 -7.33 -1.66 8.46
C HIS A 54 -5.80 -1.65 8.39
N TRP A 55 -5.16 -0.47 8.28
CA TRP A 55 -3.72 -0.38 7.97
C TRP A 55 -2.85 0.03 9.16
N PHE A 56 -3.37 0.74 10.15
CA PHE A 56 -2.56 1.28 11.24
C PHE A 56 -2.92 0.54 12.52
N ARG A 57 -2.02 -0.27 13.11
CA ARG A 57 -2.34 -0.98 14.37
C ARG A 57 -2.16 -0.10 15.61
N ASP A 58 -1.27 0.88 15.56
CA ASP A 58 -0.96 1.76 16.69
C ASP A 58 -1.97 2.91 16.80
N GLU A 59 -2.67 2.97 17.93
CA GLU A 59 -3.65 4.01 18.21
C GLU A 59 -3.00 5.39 18.33
N THR A 60 -1.72 5.47 18.73
CA THR A 60 -1.02 6.76 18.78
C THR A 60 -0.90 7.36 17.38
N THR A 61 -0.46 6.55 16.42
CA THR A 61 -0.36 6.95 15.01
C THR A 61 -1.73 7.28 14.41
N ARG A 62 -2.77 6.49 14.71
CA ARG A 62 -4.16 6.81 14.29
C ARG A 62 -4.61 8.16 14.84
N ALA A 63 -4.36 8.44 16.12
CA ALA A 63 -4.70 9.70 16.75
C ALA A 63 -3.97 10.88 16.09
N GLN A 64 -2.68 10.74 15.78
CA GLN A 64 -1.91 11.79 15.08
C GLN A 64 -2.49 12.06 13.68
N TRP A 65 -2.88 11.03 12.94
CA TRP A 65 -3.56 11.19 11.65
C TRP A 65 -4.89 11.94 11.79
N ARG A 66 -5.71 11.62 12.80
CA ARG A 66 -6.95 12.37 13.08
C ARG A 66 -6.68 13.83 13.45
N GLU A 67 -5.66 14.10 14.27
CA GLU A 67 -5.25 15.48 14.58
C GLU A 67 -4.78 16.23 13.33
N HIS A 68 -4.06 15.56 12.43
CA HIS A 68 -3.67 16.15 11.15
C HIS A 68 -4.89 16.53 10.30
N LEU A 69 -5.89 15.65 10.19
CA LEU A 69 -7.12 15.91 9.44
C LEU A 69 -7.91 17.08 10.05
N PHE A 70 -8.29 16.98 11.33
CA PHE A 70 -9.26 17.87 11.95
C PHE A 70 -8.68 19.16 12.56
N ARG A 71 -7.39 19.16 12.90
CA ARG A 71 -6.73 20.29 13.60
C ARG A 71 -5.55 20.87 12.83
N ALA A 72 -5.30 20.38 11.62
CA ALA A 72 -4.14 20.77 10.82
C ALA A 72 -2.81 20.64 11.59
N ALA A 73 -2.72 19.64 12.48
CA ALA A 73 -1.45 19.29 13.14
C ALA A 73 -0.40 18.85 12.09
N PRO A 74 0.90 18.76 12.43
CA PRO A 74 1.91 18.22 11.52
C PRO A 74 1.56 16.82 11.00
N GLU A 75 2.00 16.49 9.78
CA GLU A 75 1.80 15.16 9.22
C GLU A 75 2.60 14.12 10.03
N PRO A 76 2.00 12.96 10.37
CA PRO A 76 2.73 11.87 11.02
C PRO A 76 3.85 11.32 10.14
N ALA A 77 4.84 10.67 10.76
CA ALA A 77 5.88 9.97 10.01
C ALA A 77 5.28 8.77 9.24
N PRO A 78 5.80 8.44 8.04
CA PRO A 78 5.36 7.25 7.31
C PRO A 78 5.71 5.99 8.10
N VAL A 79 4.80 5.03 8.12
CA VAL A 79 4.99 3.74 8.80
C VAL A 79 5.06 2.57 7.83
N HIS A 80 4.44 2.68 6.66
CA HIS A 80 4.50 1.65 5.63
C HIS A 80 5.68 1.87 4.68
N GLU A 81 6.40 0.79 4.40
CA GLU A 81 7.38 0.75 3.33
C GLU A 81 6.70 0.67 1.96
N VAL A 82 7.40 1.09 0.92
CA VAL A 82 6.95 0.90 -0.45
C VAL A 82 6.90 -0.60 -0.75
N PRO A 83 5.77 -1.15 -1.21
CA PRO A 83 5.65 -2.58 -1.51
C PRO A 83 6.69 -3.05 -2.54
N ARG A 84 7.29 -4.20 -2.25
CA ARG A 84 8.25 -4.84 -3.16
C ARG A 84 7.54 -5.36 -4.40
N LEU A 85 8.11 -5.08 -5.57
CA LEU A 85 7.68 -5.72 -6.82
C LEU A 85 8.29 -7.13 -6.96
N TYR A 86 9.48 -7.31 -6.38
CA TYR A 86 10.22 -8.56 -6.38
C TYR A 86 11.25 -8.55 -5.24
N ARG A 87 11.49 -9.72 -4.68
CA ARG A 87 12.65 -10.04 -3.86
C ARG A 87 13.12 -11.43 -4.22
N GLY A 88 14.42 -11.61 -4.41
CA GLY A 88 14.97 -12.92 -4.68
C GLY A 88 16.38 -13.08 -4.17
N ARG A 89 16.79 -14.34 -4.07
CA ARG A 89 18.10 -14.74 -3.56
C ARG A 89 18.89 -15.50 -4.61
N SER A 90 20.17 -15.17 -4.77
CA SER A 90 21.08 -15.93 -5.63
C SER A 90 21.63 -17.15 -4.91
N GLU A 91 22.25 -18.07 -5.67
CA GLU A 91 22.99 -19.22 -5.11
C GLU A 91 24.12 -18.79 -4.17
N SER A 92 24.78 -17.67 -4.47
CA SER A 92 25.83 -17.07 -3.62
C SER A 92 25.28 -16.39 -2.36
N GLY A 93 23.96 -16.32 -2.21
CA GLY A 93 23.28 -15.75 -1.05
C GLY A 93 22.97 -14.26 -1.13
N SER A 94 23.34 -13.57 -2.22
CA SER A 94 22.99 -12.15 -2.45
C SER A 94 21.49 -11.98 -2.59
N VAL A 95 20.98 -10.86 -2.08
CA VAL A 95 19.56 -10.52 -2.13
C VAL A 95 19.34 -9.38 -3.10
N MET A 96 18.36 -9.54 -3.98
CA MET A 96 17.91 -8.49 -4.88
C MET A 96 16.48 -8.11 -4.53
N ASP A 97 16.25 -6.82 -4.31
CA ASP A 97 14.93 -6.22 -4.21
C ASP A 97 14.63 -5.36 -5.43
N VAL A 98 13.36 -5.30 -5.84
CA VAL A 98 12.88 -4.41 -6.89
C VAL A 98 11.72 -3.61 -6.36
N PHE A 99 11.80 -2.29 -6.49
CA PHE A 99 10.77 -1.35 -6.06
C PHE A 99 10.32 -0.48 -7.22
N GLU A 100 9.08 0.01 -7.16
CA GLU A 100 8.63 1.12 -7.98
C GLU A 100 9.06 2.44 -7.33
N THR A 101 9.69 3.30 -8.12
CA THR A 101 10.01 4.67 -7.71
C THR A 101 8.78 5.57 -7.84
N GLN A 102 8.80 6.75 -7.22
CA GLN A 102 7.75 7.76 -7.39
C GLN A 102 7.52 8.17 -8.86
N GLY A 103 8.54 8.04 -9.72
CA GLY A 103 8.44 8.34 -11.15
C GLY A 103 7.85 7.20 -12.00
N GLY A 104 7.46 6.07 -11.38
CA GLY A 104 7.00 4.86 -12.07
C GLY A 104 8.13 4.05 -12.72
N ASP A 105 9.39 4.46 -12.54
CA ASP A 105 10.54 3.65 -12.95
C ASP A 105 10.82 2.57 -11.90
N TRP A 106 11.45 1.47 -12.30
CA TRP A 106 11.86 0.40 -11.38
C TRP A 106 13.29 0.59 -10.93
N GLU A 107 13.51 0.41 -9.64
CA GLU A 107 14.83 0.42 -9.01
C GLU A 107 15.18 -0.98 -8.51
N TYR A 108 16.32 -1.48 -8.96
CA TYR A 108 16.88 -2.78 -8.58
C TYR A 108 18.00 -2.54 -7.57
N ILE A 109 17.84 -3.13 -6.39
CA ILE A 109 18.76 -3.00 -5.26
C ILE A 109 19.35 -4.38 -5.00
N VAL A 110 20.67 -4.50 -4.96
CA VAL A 110 21.38 -5.74 -4.60
C VAL A 110 22.17 -5.47 -3.33
N ASP A 111 21.92 -6.28 -2.30
CA ASP A 111 22.58 -6.18 -0.99
C ASP A 111 22.57 -4.74 -0.43
N GLY A 112 21.42 -4.06 -0.57
CA GLY A 112 21.21 -2.68 -0.09
C GLY A 112 21.76 -1.58 -1.01
N THR A 113 22.40 -1.92 -2.13
CA THR A 113 22.96 -0.94 -3.07
C THR A 113 22.17 -0.90 -4.38
N VAL A 114 21.83 0.29 -4.86
CA VAL A 114 21.17 0.47 -6.16
C VAL A 114 22.10 -0.04 -7.26
N ALA A 115 21.71 -1.13 -7.91
CA ALA A 115 22.45 -1.75 -8.99
C ALA A 115 22.00 -1.26 -10.36
N LYS A 116 20.70 -0.95 -10.53
CA LYS A 116 20.12 -0.53 -11.81
C LYS A 116 18.82 0.25 -11.61
N ARG A 117 18.54 1.19 -12.51
CA ARG A 117 17.20 1.75 -12.74
C ARG A 117 16.73 1.46 -14.15
N SER A 118 15.44 1.20 -14.36
CA SER A 118 14.85 1.07 -15.68
C SER A 118 13.44 1.60 -15.73
N LYS A 119 12.91 1.82 -16.93
CA LYS A 119 11.46 2.02 -17.10
C LYS A 119 10.71 0.82 -16.56
N ALA A 120 9.49 1.05 -16.05
CA ALA A 120 8.58 -0.03 -15.67
C ALA A 120 8.51 -1.06 -16.79
N GLY A 121 8.73 -2.31 -16.42
CA GLY A 121 8.62 -3.45 -17.32
C GLY A 121 7.34 -4.24 -17.06
N LYS A 122 7.20 -5.35 -17.78
CA LYS A 122 6.39 -6.48 -17.33
C LYS A 122 7.34 -7.41 -16.60
N SER A 123 7.10 -7.73 -15.33
CA SER A 123 7.90 -8.75 -14.63
C SER A 123 6.96 -9.73 -13.99
N THR A 124 6.61 -10.74 -14.78
CA THR A 124 5.83 -11.90 -14.36
C THR A 124 6.73 -13.12 -14.07
N GLU A 125 8.06 -12.96 -14.09
CA GLU A 125 8.98 -14.08 -13.91
C GLU A 125 9.34 -14.27 -12.42
N ALA A 126 9.16 -15.50 -11.92
CA ALA A 126 9.59 -15.91 -10.58
C ALA A 126 11.12 -16.00 -10.45
N THR A 127 11.86 -15.82 -11.54
CA THR A 127 13.32 -15.85 -11.57
C THR A 127 13.81 -14.68 -12.38
N LEU A 128 14.67 -13.85 -11.79
CA LEU A 128 15.21 -12.68 -12.46
C LEU A 128 16.73 -12.76 -12.60
N ARG A 129 17.24 -12.25 -13.72
CA ARG A 129 18.67 -12.14 -13.98
C ARG A 129 19.11 -10.69 -14.00
N LEU A 130 20.14 -10.37 -13.22
CA LEU A 130 20.75 -9.04 -13.22
C LEU A 130 22.27 -9.18 -13.22
N GLY A 131 22.92 -8.80 -14.31
CA GLY A 131 24.39 -8.76 -14.39
C GLY A 131 25.06 -10.14 -14.34
N GLY A 132 24.36 -11.22 -14.68
CA GLY A 132 24.88 -12.60 -14.67
C GLY A 132 24.21 -13.49 -13.62
N PRO A 133 24.21 -13.13 -12.32
CA PRO A 133 23.51 -13.86 -11.29
C PRO A 133 22.02 -14.04 -11.60
N THR A 134 21.52 -15.22 -11.23
CA THR A 134 20.10 -15.56 -11.24
C THR A 134 19.60 -15.52 -9.81
N PHE A 135 18.50 -14.81 -9.59
CA PHE A 135 17.83 -14.69 -8.30
C PHE A 135 16.53 -15.49 -8.37
N GLN A 136 16.31 -16.37 -7.40
CA GLN A 136 15.05 -17.08 -7.21
C GLN A 136 14.16 -16.27 -6.26
N GLU A 137 12.90 -16.08 -6.62
CA GLU A 137 11.98 -15.29 -5.79
C GLU A 137 11.82 -15.89 -4.39
N THR A 138 11.87 -15.03 -3.38
CA THR A 138 11.66 -15.38 -1.98
C THR A 138 10.61 -14.45 -1.37
N PHE A 139 9.99 -14.87 -0.28
CA PHE A 139 8.95 -14.14 0.44
C PHE A 139 9.39 -13.94 1.89
N ASP A 140 9.28 -12.71 2.38
CA ASP A 140 9.68 -12.32 3.73
C ASP A 140 8.48 -12.26 4.69
N ALA A 141 7.24 -12.28 4.18
CA ALA A 141 6.06 -12.33 5.04
C ALA A 141 6.07 -13.59 5.93
N PRO A 142 5.57 -13.50 7.18
CA PRO A 142 5.50 -14.65 8.10
C PRO A 142 4.79 -15.84 7.45
N THR A 143 5.21 -17.06 7.79
CA THR A 143 4.61 -18.28 7.23
C THR A 143 3.10 -18.34 7.50
N GLU A 144 2.67 -17.91 8.68
CA GLU A 144 1.25 -17.82 9.04
C GLU A 144 0.49 -16.85 8.11
N ALA A 145 1.07 -15.69 7.80
CA ALA A 145 0.48 -14.72 6.87
C ALA A 145 0.33 -15.31 5.45
N LEU A 146 1.37 -16.01 4.99
CA LEU A 146 1.42 -16.66 3.70
C LEU A 146 0.35 -17.77 3.56
N GLU A 147 0.19 -18.60 4.59
CA GLU A 147 -0.83 -19.64 4.62
C GLU A 147 -2.25 -19.05 4.63
N VAL A 148 -2.50 -18.02 5.44
CA VAL A 148 -3.82 -17.35 5.45
C VAL A 148 -4.13 -16.74 4.08
N LEU A 149 -3.15 -16.13 3.40
CA LEU A 149 -3.32 -15.63 2.04
C LEU A 149 -3.67 -16.76 1.05
N ARG A 150 -3.00 -17.92 1.14
CA ARG A 150 -3.32 -19.10 0.32
C ARG A 150 -4.75 -19.59 0.55
N THR A 151 -5.18 -19.71 1.81
CA THR A 151 -6.55 -20.11 2.17
C THR A 151 -7.58 -19.13 1.63
N TYR A 152 -7.37 -17.82 1.82
CA TYR A 152 -8.27 -16.76 1.33
C TYR A 152 -8.49 -16.82 -0.18
N VAL A 153 -7.41 -17.09 -0.94
CA VAL A 153 -7.49 -17.21 -2.41
C VAL A 153 -8.17 -18.51 -2.84
N ALA A 154 -7.90 -19.63 -2.14
CA ALA A 154 -8.39 -20.96 -2.51
C ALA A 154 -9.90 -21.15 -2.23
N GLU A 155 -10.40 -20.63 -1.11
CA GLU A 155 -11.78 -20.86 -0.67
C GLU A 155 -12.81 -19.95 -1.38
N GLN A 156 -12.33 -19.09 -2.30
CA GLN A 156 -13.04 -17.90 -2.78
C GLN A 156 -13.35 -16.93 -1.61
N PRO A 157 -13.45 -15.60 -1.85
CA PRO A 157 -13.69 -14.62 -0.78
C PRO A 157 -15.11 -14.74 -0.20
N SER A 158 -15.34 -15.78 0.60
CA SER A 158 -16.52 -16.00 1.42
C SER A 158 -16.30 -15.53 2.86
N GLY A 159 -15.04 -15.29 3.24
CA GLY A 159 -14.60 -14.58 4.45
C GLY A 159 -13.97 -13.22 4.15
N GLY A 160 -13.77 -12.42 5.20
CA GLY A 160 -13.02 -11.18 5.10
C GLY A 160 -11.54 -11.42 4.77
N PRO A 161 -10.86 -10.48 4.09
CA PRO A 161 -9.41 -10.50 3.88
C PRO A 161 -8.61 -10.72 5.18
N PRO A 162 -7.35 -11.17 5.09
CA PRO A 162 -6.49 -11.39 6.25
C PRO A 162 -5.98 -10.08 6.86
N TRP A 163 -6.89 -9.29 7.43
CA TRP A 163 -6.60 -7.96 7.97
C TRP A 163 -5.49 -7.97 9.02
N GLU A 164 -5.45 -9.02 9.84
CA GLU A 164 -4.40 -9.21 10.83
C GLU A 164 -3.01 -9.28 10.20
N TRP A 165 -2.87 -9.68 8.94
CA TRP A 165 -1.60 -9.81 8.23
C TRP A 165 -1.42 -8.78 7.11
N ALA A 166 -2.33 -7.79 7.01
CA ALA A 166 -2.35 -6.86 5.88
C ALA A 166 -1.04 -6.10 5.73
N SER A 167 -0.48 -5.59 6.83
CA SER A 167 0.78 -4.83 6.81
C SER A 167 1.96 -5.68 6.33
N GLU A 168 2.08 -6.92 6.80
CA GLU A 168 3.16 -7.84 6.43
C GLU A 168 3.03 -8.29 4.97
N LEU A 169 1.81 -8.63 4.52
CA LEU A 169 1.54 -9.01 3.14
C LEU A 169 1.72 -7.84 2.16
N PHE A 170 1.39 -6.62 2.57
CA PHE A 170 1.58 -5.41 1.78
C PHE A 170 3.05 -5.01 1.69
N ALA A 171 3.80 -5.06 2.80
CA ALA A 171 5.23 -4.77 2.82
C ALA A 171 6.02 -5.72 1.91
N ASP A 172 5.67 -7.02 1.91
CA ASP A 172 6.25 -7.99 0.98
C ASP A 172 5.66 -7.88 -0.44
N GLY A 173 4.73 -6.96 -0.66
CA GLY A 173 4.14 -6.64 -1.95
C GLY A 173 3.26 -7.73 -2.54
N LEU A 174 2.65 -8.57 -1.70
CA LEU A 174 1.74 -9.63 -2.11
C LEU A 174 0.32 -9.12 -2.36
N ILE A 175 -0.08 -8.09 -1.63
CA ILE A 175 -1.36 -7.39 -1.80
C ILE A 175 -1.13 -5.89 -2.01
N ASP A 176 -2.07 -5.23 -2.67
CA ASP A 176 -2.11 -3.77 -2.76
C ASP A 176 -2.91 -3.15 -1.61
N MET A 177 -2.99 -1.81 -1.60
CA MET A 177 -3.75 -1.06 -0.58
C MET A 177 -5.26 -1.36 -0.58
N ASN A 178 -5.78 -1.96 -1.66
CA ASN A 178 -7.16 -2.40 -1.81
C ASN A 178 -7.30 -3.91 -1.53
N PHE A 179 -6.28 -4.53 -0.95
CA PHE A 179 -6.25 -5.95 -0.59
C PHE A 179 -6.39 -6.90 -1.78
N SER A 180 -6.11 -6.40 -2.99
CA SER A 180 -6.07 -7.21 -4.20
C SER A 180 -4.69 -7.83 -4.36
N LEU A 181 -4.62 -9.05 -4.89
CA LEU A 181 -3.34 -9.68 -5.21
C LEU A 181 -2.58 -8.83 -6.24
N THR A 182 -1.32 -8.55 -5.94
CA THR A 182 -0.37 -7.97 -6.91
C THR A 182 0.13 -9.05 -7.87
N GLU A 183 0.93 -8.67 -8.88
CA GLU A 183 1.64 -9.64 -9.71
C GLU A 183 2.58 -10.55 -8.89
N ARG A 184 3.21 -10.02 -7.83
CA ARG A 184 4.07 -10.78 -6.92
C ARG A 184 3.26 -11.74 -6.04
N GLY A 185 2.10 -11.29 -5.55
CA GLY A 185 1.15 -12.15 -4.85
C GLY A 185 0.64 -13.29 -5.74
N GLN A 186 0.35 -13.01 -7.00
CA GLN A 186 -0.05 -14.04 -7.96
C GLN A 186 1.05 -15.10 -8.17
N ARG A 187 2.33 -14.69 -8.27
CA ARG A 187 3.45 -15.63 -8.36
C ARG A 187 3.60 -16.48 -7.10
N PHE A 188 3.43 -15.90 -5.92
CA PHE A 188 3.41 -16.66 -4.66
C PHE A 188 2.33 -17.76 -4.66
N ILE A 189 1.11 -17.45 -5.10
CA ILE A 189 0.02 -18.42 -5.17
C ILE A 189 0.29 -19.54 -6.19
N GLN A 190 1.03 -19.24 -7.26
CA GLN A 190 1.41 -20.20 -8.30
C GLN A 190 2.67 -21.02 -7.98
N SER A 191 3.36 -20.69 -6.89
CA SER A 191 4.62 -21.33 -6.46
C SER A 191 4.45 -22.53 -5.53
#